data_AF-A0A7Y3C2E5-F1
#
_entry.id   AF-A0A7Y3C2E5-F1
#
_cell.length_a   1.000
_cell.length_b   1.000
_cell.length_c   1.000
_cell.angle_alpha   90.00
_cell.angle_beta   90.00
_cell.angle_gamma   90.00
#
_symmetry.space_group_name_H-M   'P 1'
#
loop_
_entity.id
_entity.type
_entity.pdbx_description
1 polymer ?
#
loop_
_entity_poly.entity_id
_entity_poly.type
_entity_poly.pdbx_seq_one_letter_code
_entity_poly.pdbx_strand_id
1 'polypeptide(L)'
;VVGSVMFVVEGPQSGFTSIPRGVYWAIVTLTTVGYGDIAPITSFGQALAAFVMILGYGIIAVPTGIVTAELSRIPPGTATALTRTCTACEKVETDPDARYCRYCGEPLPTV
;
A
#
# COMPACT_ATOMS: atom_id res chain seq x y z
N VAL A 1 -21.20 -12.41 -3.22
CA VAL A 1 -21.09 -13.46 -4.26
C VAL A 1 -20.27 -14.65 -3.76
N VAL A 2 -18.97 -14.51 -3.50
CA VAL A 2 -18.10 -15.62 -3.04
C VAL A 2 -18.66 -16.36 -1.81
N GLY A 3 -19.07 -15.62 -0.77
CA GLY A 3 -19.66 -16.23 0.42
C GLY A 3 -20.97 -17.00 0.17
N SER A 4 -21.76 -16.57 -0.82
CA SER A 4 -22.99 -17.27 -1.22
C SER A 4 -22.68 -18.54 -2.01
N VAL A 5 -21.65 -18.53 -2.87
CA VAL A 5 -21.19 -19.72 -3.61
C VAL A 5 -20.65 -20.76 -2.62
N MET A 6 -19.83 -20.35 -1.66
CA MET A 6 -19.32 -21.27 -0.64
C MET A 6 -20.41 -21.86 0.24
N PHE A 7 -21.45 -21.08 0.59
CA PHE A 7 -22.61 -21.62 1.29
C PHE A 7 -23.28 -22.78 0.53
N VAL A 8 -23.40 -22.68 -0.79
CA VAL A 8 -24.00 -23.73 -1.64
C VAL A 8 -23.06 -24.93 -1.81
N VAL A 9 -21.76 -24.70 -1.92
CA VAL A 9 -20.75 -25.75 -2.17
C VAL A 9 -20.42 -26.57 -0.92
N GLU A 10 -20.22 -25.92 0.21
CA GLU A 10 -19.77 -26.56 1.46
C GLU A 10 -20.92 -26.95 2.38
N GLY A 11 -21.95 -26.10 2.43
CA GLY A 11 -23.09 -26.29 3.33
C GLY A 11 -22.77 -26.16 4.83
N PRO A 12 -23.74 -26.51 5.71
CA PRO A 12 -23.65 -26.24 7.14
C PRO A 12 -22.58 -27.04 7.87
N GLN A 13 -22.19 -28.21 7.36
CA GLN A 13 -21.24 -29.13 8.00
C GLN A 13 -19.84 -28.53 8.13
N SER A 14 -19.45 -27.68 7.19
CA SER A 14 -18.14 -27.00 7.18
C SER A 14 -18.18 -25.61 7.85
N GLY A 15 -19.26 -25.27 8.57
CA GLY A 15 -19.43 -23.98 9.25
C GLY A 15 -20.09 -22.90 8.39
N PHE A 16 -20.40 -23.16 7.12
CA PHE A 16 -21.19 -22.28 6.25
C PHE A 16 -22.70 -22.45 6.51
N THR A 17 -23.14 -22.10 7.71
CA THR A 17 -24.54 -22.28 8.16
C THR A 17 -25.51 -21.25 7.59
N SER A 18 -25.00 -20.13 7.09
CA SER A 18 -25.81 -19.06 6.51
C SER A 18 -24.97 -18.22 5.54
N ILE A 19 -25.62 -17.48 4.64
CA ILE A 19 -24.94 -16.59 3.68
C ILE A 19 -24.06 -15.56 4.40
N PRO A 20 -24.49 -14.88 5.49
CA PRO A 20 -23.63 -13.96 6.23
C PRO A 20 -22.36 -14.60 6.80
N ARG A 21 -22.43 -15.85 7.27
CA ARG A 21 -21.24 -16.60 7.72
C ARG A 21 -20.27 -16.87 6.57
N GLY A 22 -20.78 -17.16 5.37
CA GLY A 22 -19.96 -17.26 4.16
C GLY A 22 -19.32 -15.93 3.76
N VAL A 23 -20.02 -14.81 3.94
CA VAL A 23 -19.45 -13.46 3.72
C VAL A 23 -18.34 -13.17 4.74
N TYR A 24 -18.54 -13.51 6.01
CA TYR A 24 -17.49 -13.40 7.03
C TYR A 24 -16.24 -14.18 6.64
N TRP A 25 -16.39 -15.45 6.24
CA TRP A 25 -15.27 -16.27 5.74
C TRP A 25 -14.56 -15.62 4.54
N ALA A 26 -15.33 -15.10 3.58
CA ALA A 26 -14.79 -14.46 2.41
C ALA A 26 -13.97 -13.21 2.76
N ILE A 27 -14.43 -12.39 3.73
CA ILE A 27 -13.69 -11.22 4.21
C ILE A 27 -12.37 -11.67 4.84
N VAL A 28 -12.41 -12.61 5.80
CA VAL A 28 -11.24 -13.09 6.55
C VAL A 28 -10.18 -13.72 5.63
N THR A 29 -10.63 -14.42 4.58
CA THR A 29 -9.73 -15.04 3.60
C THR A 29 -9.17 -14.01 2.62
N LEU A 30 -10.01 -13.09 2.12
CA LEU A 30 -9.60 -12.06 1.18
C LEU A 30 -8.60 -11.06 1.80
N THR A 31 -8.78 -10.73 3.08
CA THR A 31 -7.85 -9.88 3.84
C THR A 31 -6.64 -10.64 4.36
N THR A 32 -6.48 -11.92 4.00
CA THR A 32 -5.36 -12.79 4.42
C THR A 32 -5.23 -13.00 5.93
N VAL A 33 -6.29 -12.73 6.72
CA VAL A 33 -6.28 -12.91 8.17
C VAL A 33 -6.34 -14.41 8.55
N GLY A 34 -7.25 -15.16 7.92
CA GLY A 34 -7.27 -16.63 8.02
C GLY A 34 -7.41 -17.20 9.44
N TYR A 35 -8.42 -16.81 10.22
CA TYR A 35 -8.63 -17.33 11.59
C TYR A 35 -8.75 -18.87 11.67
N GLY A 36 -9.22 -19.52 10.60
CA GLY A 36 -9.37 -20.97 10.54
C GLY A 36 -10.60 -21.52 11.27
N ASP A 37 -11.51 -20.66 11.75
CA ASP A 37 -12.77 -21.06 12.40
C ASP A 37 -13.80 -21.63 11.42
N ILE A 38 -13.70 -21.26 10.14
CA ILE A 38 -14.48 -21.79 9.02
C ILE A 38 -13.50 -22.04 7.88
N ALA A 39 -13.57 -23.21 7.25
CA ALA A 39 -12.74 -23.52 6.10
C ALA A 39 -13.47 -24.49 5.15
N PRO A 40 -13.24 -24.39 3.83
CA PRO A 40 -13.78 -25.35 2.89
C PRO A 40 -13.08 -26.70 3.03
N ILE A 41 -13.87 -27.77 3.11
CA ILE A 41 -13.41 -29.16 3.18
C ILE A 41 -13.60 -29.89 1.86
N THR A 42 -14.50 -29.42 1.00
CA THR A 42 -14.71 -30.02 -0.33
C THR A 42 -13.57 -29.65 -1.27
N SER A 43 -13.19 -30.56 -2.17
CA SER A 43 -12.14 -30.29 -3.16
C SER A 43 -12.47 -29.09 -4.06
N PHE A 44 -13.74 -28.91 -4.40
CA PHE A 44 -14.18 -27.76 -5.19
C PHE A 44 -14.14 -26.45 -4.39
N GLY A 45 -14.56 -26.47 -3.14
CA GLY A 45 -14.42 -25.33 -2.23
C GLY A 45 -12.96 -24.93 -2.04
N GLN A 46 -12.06 -25.89 -1.84
CA GLN A 46 -10.63 -25.63 -1.72
C GLN A 46 -10.04 -24.99 -2.99
N ALA A 47 -10.43 -25.45 -4.18
CA ALA A 47 -10.02 -24.83 -5.44
C ALA A 47 -10.51 -23.37 -5.54
N LEU A 48 -11.77 -23.11 -5.18
CA LEU A 48 -12.32 -21.75 -5.15
C LEU A 48 -11.59 -20.87 -4.12
N ALA A 49 -11.28 -21.40 -2.94
CA ALA A 49 -10.56 -20.67 -1.91
C ALA A 49 -9.15 -20.30 -2.35
N ALA A 50 -8.42 -21.20 -3.01
CA ALA A 50 -7.12 -20.91 -3.58
C ALA A 50 -7.18 -19.74 -4.59
N PHE A 51 -8.20 -19.73 -5.44
CA PHE A 51 -8.42 -18.61 -6.37
C PHE A 51 -8.70 -17.28 -5.65
N VAL A 52 -9.54 -17.31 -4.61
CA VAL A 52 -9.84 -16.12 -3.79
C VAL A 52 -8.59 -15.58 -3.08
N MET A 53 -7.72 -16.46 -2.57
CA MET A 53 -6.45 -16.05 -1.95
C MET A 53 -5.54 -15.32 -2.94
N ILE A 54 -5.42 -15.83 -4.17
CA ILE A 54 -4.64 -15.17 -5.24
C ILE A 54 -5.23 -13.80 -5.58
N LEU A 55 -6.56 -13.68 -5.68
CA LEU A 55 -7.23 -12.40 -5.91
C LEU A 55 -6.99 -11.40 -4.77
N GLY A 56 -6.96 -11.86 -3.51
CA GLY A 56 -6.67 -11.04 -2.34
C GLY A 56 -5.32 -10.32 -2.46
N TYR A 57 -4.27 -11.03 -2.91
CA TYR A 57 -2.97 -10.40 -3.18
C TYR A 57 -3.03 -9.31 -4.23
N GLY A 58 -3.81 -9.50 -5.30
CA GLY A 58 -4.01 -8.48 -6.34
C GLY A 58 -4.67 -7.21 -5.78
N ILE A 59 -5.67 -7.36 -4.92
CA ILE A 59 -6.37 -6.23 -4.29
C ILE A 59 -5.45 -5.44 -3.35
N ILE A 60 -4.54 -6.11 -2.62
CA ILE A 60 -3.60 -5.44 -1.73
C ILE A 60 -2.48 -4.76 -2.54
N ALA A 61 -2.02 -5.37 -3.63
CA ALA A 61 -0.91 -4.85 -4.44
C ALA A 61 -1.21 -3.50 -5.11
N VAL A 62 -2.45 -3.28 -5.58
CA VAL A 62 -2.83 -2.04 -6.29
C VAL A 62 -2.75 -0.78 -5.40
N PRO A 63 -3.42 -0.67 -4.24
CA PRO A 63 -3.34 0.51 -3.39
C PRO A 63 -1.94 0.71 -2.83
N THR A 64 -1.23 -0.38 -2.45
CA THR A 64 0.18 -0.28 -2.05
C THR A 64 1.03 0.29 -3.18
N GLY A 65 0.86 -0.20 -4.41
CA GLY A 65 1.58 0.30 -5.59
C GLY A 65 1.31 1.78 -5.87
N ILE A 66 0.05 2.22 -5.76
CA ILE A 66 -0.32 3.64 -5.91
C ILE A 66 0.36 4.50 -4.85
N VAL A 67 0.27 4.11 -3.57
CA VAL A 67 0.89 4.86 -2.46
C VAL A 67 2.41 4.89 -2.60
N THR A 68 3.04 3.76 -2.92
CA THR A 68 4.49 3.69 -3.17
C THR A 68 4.89 4.56 -4.35
N ALA A 69 4.11 4.59 -5.43
CA ALA A 69 4.37 5.46 -6.58
C ALA A 69 4.35 6.95 -6.18
N GLU A 70 3.35 7.39 -5.41
CA GLU A 70 3.31 8.76 -4.92
C GLU A 70 4.45 9.07 -3.94
N LEU A 71 4.79 8.12 -3.05
CA LEU A 71 5.92 8.29 -2.14
C LEU A 71 7.26 8.36 -2.88
N SER A 72 7.42 7.61 -3.98
CA SER A 72 8.64 7.64 -4.82
C SER A 72 8.81 8.93 -5.61
N ARG A 73 7.72 9.71 -5.80
CA ARG A 73 7.79 11.05 -6.38
C ARG A 73 8.28 12.08 -5.38
N ILE A 74 8.28 11.77 -4.08
CA ILE A 74 8.94 12.60 -3.07
C ILE A 74 10.45 12.46 -3.32
N PRO A 75 11.15 13.52 -3.73
CA PRO A 75 12.57 13.44 -3.98
C PRO A 75 13.30 12.96 -2.72
N PRO A 76 14.07 11.85 -2.77
CA PRO A 76 14.88 11.41 -1.64
C PRO A 76 16.02 12.42 -1.48
N GLY A 77 15.81 13.51 -0.75
CA GLY A 77 16.82 14.58 -0.77
C GLY A 77 16.56 15.92 -0.11
N THR A 78 15.45 16.17 0.60
CA THR A 78 15.37 17.38 1.47
C THR A 78 16.10 17.22 2.81
N ALA A 79 17.03 16.27 2.91
CA ALA A 79 17.93 16.11 4.07
C ALA A 79 19.42 16.31 3.73
N THR A 80 19.75 16.84 2.54
CA THR A 80 21.09 17.39 2.26
C THR A 80 21.02 18.42 1.13
N ALA A 81 20.13 19.40 1.23
CA ALA A 81 20.36 20.64 0.52
C ALA A 81 21.75 21.13 0.95
N LEU A 82 22.69 21.29 0.02
CA LEU A 82 23.94 21.99 0.25
C LEU A 82 23.58 23.44 0.61
N THR A 83 23.29 23.68 1.89
CA THR A 83 22.90 24.99 2.36
C THR A 83 24.12 25.89 2.29
N ARG A 84 24.13 26.79 1.33
CA ARG A 84 25.20 27.77 1.14
C ARG A 84 24.82 29.04 1.89
N THR A 85 25.71 29.52 2.75
CA THR A 85 25.54 30.82 3.41
C THR A 85 26.06 31.92 2.49
N CYS A 86 25.25 32.94 2.23
CA CYS A 86 25.69 34.12 1.49
C CYS A 86 26.69 34.93 2.31
N THR A 87 27.85 35.26 1.75
CA THR A 87 28.90 36.04 2.43
C THR A 87 28.58 37.53 2.56
N ALA A 88 27.62 38.05 1.81
CA ALA A 88 27.24 39.47 1.85
C ALA A 88 26.08 39.78 2.80
N CYS A 89 25.07 38.90 2.89
CA CYS A 89 23.89 39.13 3.72
C CYS A 89 23.65 38.07 4.80
N GLU A 90 24.55 37.09 4.90
CA GLU A 90 24.54 36.00 5.92
C GLU A 90 23.28 35.12 5.92
N LYS A 91 22.40 35.28 4.92
CA LYS A 91 21.23 34.43 4.77
C LYS A 91 21.60 33.08 4.15
N VAL A 92 20.88 32.07 4.60
CA VAL A 92 21.06 30.67 4.17
C VAL A 92 20.25 30.43 2.89
N GLU A 93 20.94 30.01 1.83
CA GLU A 93 20.32 29.59 0.58
C GLU A 93 20.11 28.07 0.58
N THR A 94 18.89 27.66 0.25
CA THR A 94 18.43 26.26 0.29
C THR A 94 18.30 25.67 -1.10
N ASP A 95 18.29 26.52 -2.14
CA ASP A 95 18.25 26.08 -3.54
C ASP A 95 19.66 25.63 -4.00
N PRO A 96 19.85 24.34 -4.34
CA PRO A 96 21.14 23.82 -4.78
C PRO A 96 21.60 24.41 -6.12
N ASP A 97 20.67 24.87 -6.97
CA ASP A 97 20.98 25.40 -8.32
C ASP A 97 21.15 26.93 -8.34
N ALA A 98 20.96 27.61 -7.20
CA ALA A 98 21.11 29.05 -7.11
C ALA A 98 22.55 29.49 -7.42
N ARG A 99 22.72 30.39 -8.40
CA ARG A 99 24.00 31.07 -8.69
C ARG A 99 24.15 32.39 -7.93
N TYR A 100 23.02 33.01 -7.59
CA TYR A 100 22.94 34.28 -6.88
C TYR A 100 22.02 34.14 -5.66
N CYS A 101 22.26 34.90 -4.60
CA CYS A 101 21.43 34.90 -3.41
C CYS A 101 20.04 35.51 -3.71
N ARG A 102 18.96 34.82 -3.34
CA ARG A 102 17.58 35.31 -3.55
C ARG A 102 17.23 36.61 -2.82
N TYR A 103 18.01 36.95 -1.78
CA TYR A 103 17.72 38.09 -0.89
C TYR A 103 18.50 39.35 -1.23
N CYS A 104 19.75 39.22 -1.67
CA CYS A 104 20.62 40.36 -1.94
C CYS A 104 21.20 40.41 -3.37
N GLY A 105 21.05 39.35 -4.16
CA GLY A 105 21.57 39.29 -5.53
C GLY A 105 23.09 39.04 -5.65
N GLU A 106 23.81 38.89 -4.54
CA GLU A 106 25.25 38.59 -4.56
C GLU A 106 25.52 37.17 -5.09
N PRO A 107 26.58 36.93 -5.89
CA PRO A 107 26.99 35.58 -6.28
C PRO A 107 27.26 34.70 -5.05
N LEU A 108 26.71 33.48 -5.07
CA LEU A 108 26.96 32.51 -4.02
C LEU A 108 28.34 31.85 -4.22
N PRO A 109 29.05 31.51 -3.14
CA PRO A 109 30.31 30.79 -3.25
C PRO A 109 30.09 29.46 -3.99
N THR A 110 30.97 29.17 -4.94
CA THR A 110 31.04 27.87 -5.60
C THR A 110 31.59 26.86 -4.62
N VAL A 111 30.90 25.72 -4.48
CA VAL A 111 31.40 24.56 -3.71
C VAL A 111 32.65 23.95 -4.35
#